data_AF-A0A1U7W7D9-F1
#
_entry.id   AF-A0A1U7W7D9-F1
#
_cell.length_a   1.000
_cell.length_b   1.000
_cell.length_c   1.000
_cell.angle_alpha   90.00
_cell.angle_beta   90.00
_cell.angle_gamma   90.00
#
_symmetry.space_group_name_H-M   'P 1'
#
loop_
_entity.id
_entity.type
_entity.pdbx_description
1 polymer ?
#
loop_
_entity_poly.entity_id
_entity_poly.type
_entity_poly.pdbx_seq_one_letter_code
_entity_poly.pdbx_strand_id
1 'polypeptide(L)'
;MQNLYNMLKASEQEIWPGNPHGHSQLSVVARLLNLKAEHHFSEKLYDELCQFISELIPSDNIMPDSFYSTKKLMRGLGLPVEKIDCCKNGCMIYWREDSELVNCKFCAHPRFKRSKYQQSKEKTNISYKKMYYFPLTPRLQRLKQMVSCVIPQTLLLGSILTKHIQVLHLK
;
A
#
# COMPACT_ATOMS: atom_id res chain seq x y z
N MET A 1 13.92 5.99 4.76
CA MET A 1 14.23 5.57 3.38
C MET A 1 14.66 4.10 3.27
N GLN A 2 15.46 3.56 4.21
CA GLN A 2 15.90 2.14 4.20
C GLN A 2 14.76 1.10 4.15
N ASN A 3 13.65 1.34 4.85
CA ASN A 3 12.52 0.41 4.92
C ASN A 3 11.87 0.11 3.56
N LEU A 4 11.77 1.09 2.66
CA LEU A 4 11.13 0.88 1.36
C LEU A 4 12.01 -0.01 0.46
N TYR A 5 13.32 0.23 0.44
CA TYR A 5 14.26 -0.55 -0.37
C TYR A 5 14.37 -2.00 0.12
N ASN A 6 14.41 -2.21 1.45
CA ASN A 6 14.39 -3.55 2.04
C ASN A 6 13.08 -4.29 1.70
N MET A 7 11.95 -3.58 1.65
CA MET A 7 10.68 -4.19 1.25
C MET A 7 10.54 -4.42 -0.25
N LEU A 8 11.16 -3.60 -1.10
CA LEU A 8 11.26 -3.88 -2.53
C LEU A 8 12.14 -5.11 -2.78
N LYS A 9 13.26 -5.25 -2.08
CA LYS A 9 14.05 -6.49 -2.13
C LYS A 9 13.29 -7.70 -1.59
N ALA A 10 12.59 -7.56 -0.46
CA ALA A 10 11.70 -8.61 0.03
C ALA A 10 10.53 -8.89 -0.95
N SER A 11 10.15 -7.92 -1.78
CA SER A 11 9.13 -8.10 -2.82
C SER A 11 9.60 -8.84 -4.06
N GLU A 12 10.91 -8.99 -4.22
CA GLU A 12 11.52 -9.84 -5.25
C GLU A 12 11.67 -11.28 -4.76
N GLN A 13 11.44 -11.54 -3.47
CA GLN A 13 11.44 -12.89 -2.92
C GLN A 13 10.27 -13.69 -3.49
N GLU A 14 10.59 -14.84 -4.08
CA GLU A 14 9.61 -15.81 -4.55
C GLU A 14 8.67 -16.23 -3.41
N ILE A 15 7.42 -16.51 -3.74
CA ILE A 15 6.44 -16.97 -2.75
C ILE A 15 6.82 -18.33 -2.14
N TRP A 16 7.60 -19.15 -2.84
CA TRP A 16 8.30 -20.32 -2.34
C TRP A 16 9.51 -20.58 -3.28
N PRO A 17 10.58 -21.26 -2.83
CA PRO A 17 11.76 -21.52 -3.64
C PRO A 17 11.46 -22.37 -4.88
N GLY A 18 11.90 -21.92 -6.05
CA GLY A 18 11.78 -22.70 -7.29
C GLY A 18 10.38 -22.62 -7.90
N ASN A 19 9.64 -21.53 -7.65
CA ASN A 19 8.35 -21.28 -8.27
C ASN A 19 8.51 -21.22 -9.81
N PRO A 20 7.84 -22.11 -10.59
CA PRO A 20 7.97 -22.15 -12.05
C PRO A 20 7.62 -20.84 -12.75
N HIS A 21 6.76 -20.02 -12.14
CA HIS A 21 6.28 -18.76 -12.68
C HIS A 21 6.97 -17.54 -12.08
N GLY A 22 7.92 -17.71 -11.16
CA GLY A 22 8.67 -16.62 -10.53
C GLY A 22 7.79 -15.60 -9.82
N HIS A 23 6.60 -15.99 -9.33
CA HIS A 23 5.75 -15.07 -8.61
C HIS A 23 6.36 -14.75 -7.25
N SER A 24 6.44 -13.46 -6.93
CA SER A 24 6.77 -13.00 -5.59
C SER A 24 5.54 -12.92 -4.70
N GLN A 25 5.76 -12.87 -3.38
CA GLN A 25 4.70 -12.71 -2.40
C GLN A 25 3.82 -11.48 -2.71
N LEU A 26 4.43 -10.33 -3.03
CA LEU A 26 3.68 -9.12 -3.33
C LEU A 26 2.89 -9.19 -4.64
N SER A 27 3.41 -9.88 -5.66
CA SER A 27 2.69 -10.07 -6.92
C SER A 27 1.37 -10.82 -6.69
N VAL A 28 1.41 -11.89 -5.90
CA VAL A 28 0.22 -12.69 -5.56
C VAL A 28 -0.74 -11.86 -4.71
N VAL A 29 -0.24 -11.20 -3.65
CA VAL A 29 -1.08 -10.35 -2.78
C VAL A 29 -1.75 -9.23 -3.56
N ALA A 30 -1.02 -8.55 -4.45
CA ALA A 30 -1.57 -7.47 -5.27
C ALA A 30 -2.71 -7.97 -6.18
N ARG A 31 -2.53 -9.14 -6.82
CA ARG A 31 -3.59 -9.76 -7.63
C ARG A 31 -4.81 -10.13 -6.79
N LEU A 32 -4.62 -10.74 -5.61
CA LEU A 32 -5.73 -11.08 -4.71
C LEU A 32 -6.48 -9.83 -4.23
N LEU A 33 -5.77 -8.75 -3.94
CA LEU A 33 -6.38 -7.47 -3.56
C LEU A 33 -7.18 -6.84 -4.69
N ASN A 34 -6.68 -6.92 -5.93
CA ASN A 34 -7.40 -6.45 -7.11
C ASN A 34 -8.69 -7.26 -7.30
N LEU A 35 -8.61 -8.60 -7.26
CA LEU A 35 -9.79 -9.47 -7.35
C LEU A 35 -10.81 -9.18 -6.25
N LYS A 36 -10.36 -8.98 -5.01
CA LYS A 36 -11.23 -8.58 -3.90
C LYS A 36 -11.93 -7.25 -4.18
N ALA A 37 -11.23 -6.28 -4.76
CA ALA A 37 -11.77 -4.96 -5.05
C ALA A 37 -12.77 -4.99 -6.23
N GLU A 38 -12.43 -5.71 -7.31
CA GLU A 38 -13.24 -5.84 -8.52
C GLU A 38 -14.51 -6.67 -8.29
N HIS A 39 -14.41 -7.75 -7.50
CA HIS A 39 -15.53 -8.67 -7.26
C HIS A 39 -16.16 -8.51 -5.88
N HIS A 40 -15.75 -7.50 -5.11
CA HIS A 40 -16.30 -7.18 -3.79
C HIS A 40 -16.34 -8.37 -2.82
N PHE A 41 -15.29 -9.19 -2.79
CA PHE A 41 -15.24 -10.34 -1.88
C PHE A 41 -15.44 -9.89 -0.43
N SER A 42 -16.19 -10.68 0.34
CA SER A 42 -16.20 -10.53 1.79
C SER A 42 -14.80 -10.78 2.36
N GLU A 43 -14.51 -10.27 3.56
CA GLU A 43 -13.24 -10.61 4.23
C GLU A 43 -13.18 -12.12 4.51
N LYS A 44 -14.30 -12.74 4.90
CA LYS A 44 -14.40 -14.18 5.11
C LYS A 44 -14.02 -15.01 3.87
N LEU A 45 -14.59 -14.70 2.71
CA LEU A 45 -14.26 -15.42 1.47
C LEU A 45 -12.78 -15.25 1.09
N TYR A 46 -12.22 -14.06 1.32
CA TYR A 46 -10.81 -13.82 1.06
C TYR A 46 -9.91 -14.70 1.94
N ASP A 47 -10.25 -14.84 3.23
CA ASP A 47 -9.50 -15.67 4.17
C ASP A 47 -9.61 -17.16 3.80
N GLU A 48 -10.81 -17.64 3.45
CA GLU A 48 -11.04 -19.00 2.96
C GLU A 48 -10.25 -19.29 1.67
N LEU A 49 -10.21 -18.35 0.73
CA LEU A 49 -9.39 -18.48 -0.48
C LEU A 49 -7.89 -18.55 -0.18
N CYS A 50 -7.40 -17.75 0.78
CA CYS A 50 -5.99 -17.77 1.17
C CYS A 50 -5.61 -19.12 1.78
N GLN A 51 -6.48 -19.69 2.63
CA GLN A 51 -6.29 -21.01 3.22
C GLN A 51 -6.29 -22.10 2.13
N PHE A 52 -7.28 -22.09 1.24
CA PHE A 52 -7.37 -23.04 0.14
C PHE A 52 -6.14 -23.00 -0.78
N ILE A 53 -5.68 -21.80 -1.16
CA ILE A 53 -4.46 -21.67 -1.98
C ILE A 53 -3.24 -22.18 -1.22
N SER A 54 -3.15 -21.94 0.09
CA SER A 54 -2.04 -22.40 0.93
C SER A 54 -1.96 -23.93 1.02
N GLU A 55 -3.08 -24.64 0.91
CA GLU A 55 -3.13 -26.11 0.83
C GLU A 55 -2.64 -26.67 -0.52
N LEU A 56 -2.74 -25.88 -1.59
CA LEU A 56 -2.33 -26.30 -2.94
C LEU A 56 -0.84 -26.09 -3.24
N ILE A 57 -0.17 -25.24 -2.45
CA ILE A 57 1.24 -24.87 -2.65
C ILE A 57 2.14 -25.54 -1.60
N PRO A 58 3.46 -25.64 -1.85
CA PRO A 58 4.41 -26.25 -0.90
C PRO A 58 4.36 -25.63 0.49
N SER A 59 4.68 -26.40 1.54
CA SER A 59 4.57 -25.97 2.94
C SER A 59 5.59 -24.90 3.36
N ASP A 60 6.65 -24.69 2.59
CA ASP A 60 7.69 -23.67 2.79
C ASP A 60 7.34 -22.31 2.15
N ASN A 61 6.07 -22.09 1.82
CA ASN A 61 5.60 -20.85 1.23
C ASN A 61 5.45 -19.70 2.25
N ILE A 62 5.48 -18.47 1.73
CA ILE A 62 5.25 -17.23 2.50
C ILE A 62 3.90 -16.58 2.18
N MET A 63 2.87 -17.35 1.80
CA MET A 63 1.53 -16.82 1.50
C MET A 63 0.89 -16.20 2.76
N PRO A 64 0.22 -15.05 2.66
CA PRO A 64 -0.61 -14.55 3.76
C PRO A 64 -1.80 -15.47 4.00
N ASP A 65 -2.11 -15.71 5.27
CA ASP A 65 -3.22 -16.55 5.74
C ASP A 65 -4.60 -15.84 5.72
N SER A 66 -4.59 -14.50 5.65
CA SER A 66 -5.78 -13.69 5.86
C SER A 66 -5.67 -12.30 5.23
N PHE A 67 -6.82 -11.65 5.06
CA PHE A 67 -6.91 -10.26 4.63
C PHE A 67 -6.23 -9.31 5.61
N TYR A 68 -6.24 -9.62 6.90
CA TYR A 68 -5.54 -8.84 7.91
C TYR A 68 -4.02 -8.92 7.72
N SER A 69 -3.47 -10.13 7.56
CA SER A 69 -2.05 -10.34 7.28
C SER A 69 -1.62 -9.68 5.98
N THR A 70 -2.43 -9.80 4.93
CA THR A 70 -2.26 -9.05 3.67
C THR A 70 -2.22 -7.54 3.90
N LYS A 71 -3.18 -6.98 4.64
CA LYS A 71 -3.19 -5.54 4.98
C LYS A 71 -1.94 -5.15 5.77
N LYS A 72 -1.47 -5.99 6.69
CA LYS A 72 -0.26 -5.74 7.48
C LYS A 72 0.99 -5.71 6.60
N LEU A 73 1.11 -6.66 5.67
CA LEU A 73 2.17 -6.69 4.66
C LEU A 73 2.16 -5.41 3.81
N MET A 74 0.98 -5.03 3.32
CA MET A 74 0.80 -3.82 2.49
C MET A 74 1.02 -2.51 3.24
N ARG A 75 0.74 -2.46 4.56
CA ARG A 75 1.09 -1.31 5.41
C ARG A 75 2.60 -1.09 5.45
N GLY A 76 3.37 -2.17 5.43
CA GLY A 76 4.83 -2.14 5.34
C GLY A 76 5.31 -1.32 4.15
N LEU A 77 4.64 -1.46 3.00
CA LEU A 77 4.99 -0.74 1.77
C LEU A 77 4.85 0.78 1.87
N GLY A 78 4.36 1.32 2.99
CA GLY A 78 4.56 2.72 3.30
C GLY A 78 3.93 3.66 2.27
N LEU A 79 2.65 3.47 1.98
CA LEU A 79 1.82 4.53 1.39
C LEU A 79 1.20 5.30 2.55
N PRO A 80 1.88 6.30 3.13
CA PRO A 80 1.31 7.06 4.24
C PRO A 80 -0.01 7.66 3.78
N VAL A 81 -1.04 7.44 4.60
CA VAL A 81 -2.35 8.08 4.45
C VAL A 81 -2.55 8.88 5.71
N GLU A 82 -2.65 10.19 5.56
CA GLU A 82 -2.91 11.10 6.67
C GLU A 82 -4.41 11.28 6.81
N LYS A 83 -4.93 11.04 8.01
CA LYS A 83 -6.35 11.21 8.31
C LYS A 83 -6.56 12.62 8.82
N ILE A 84 -7.31 13.41 8.07
CA ILE A 84 -7.64 14.79 8.40
C ILE A 84 -9.09 14.84 8.84
N ASP A 85 -9.36 15.46 9.98
CA ASP A 85 -10.75 15.72 10.37
C ASP A 85 -11.33 16.86 9.54
N CYS A 86 -12.60 16.77 9.20
CA CYS A 86 -13.33 17.81 8.47
C CYS A 86 -14.53 18.28 9.27
N CYS A 87 -14.92 19.54 9.08
CA CYS A 87 -16.21 20.02 9.53
C CYS A 87 -17.34 19.16 8.92
N LYS A 88 -18.38 18.87 9.71
CA LYS A 88 -19.57 18.11 9.25
C LYS A 88 -20.17 18.71 7.98
N ASN A 89 -20.25 20.04 7.93
CA ASN A 89 -20.81 20.80 6.81
C ASN A 89 -19.78 21.06 5.68
N GLY A 90 -18.55 20.56 5.80
CA GLY A 90 -17.52 20.73 4.77
C GLY A 90 -16.86 22.12 4.71
N CYS A 91 -17.14 23.01 5.66
CA CYS A 91 -16.64 24.39 5.62
C CYS A 91 -15.11 24.51 5.76
N MET A 92 -14.47 23.58 6.47
CA MET A 92 -13.02 23.58 6.66
C MET A 92 -12.50 22.19 7.04
N ILE A 93 -11.18 22.02 6.96
CA ILE A 93 -10.42 20.89 7.50
C ILE A 93 -9.64 21.31 8.74
N TYR A 94 -9.46 20.39 9.69
CA TYR A 94 -8.69 20.60 10.92
C TYR A 94 -7.25 20.16 10.68
N TRP A 95 -6.43 21.05 10.11
CA TRP A 95 -5.08 20.75 9.65
C TRP A 95 -4.12 21.93 9.88
N ARG A 96 -2.84 21.64 10.13
CA ARG A 96 -1.78 22.63 10.44
C ARG A 96 -2.21 23.61 11.53
N GLU A 97 -2.35 24.90 11.23
CA GLU A 97 -2.70 25.92 12.24
C GLU A 97 -4.07 25.63 12.89
N ASP A 98 -4.93 24.89 12.19
CA ASP A 98 -6.30 24.58 12.61
C ASP A 98 -6.45 23.19 13.24
N SER A 99 -5.34 22.49 13.50
CA SER A 99 -5.34 21.11 14.02
C SER A 99 -5.92 20.99 15.41
N GLU A 100 -5.80 22.02 16.24
CA GLU A 100 -6.25 22.01 17.65
C GLU A 100 -7.68 22.53 17.84
N LEU A 101 -8.31 23.00 16.76
CA LEU A 101 -9.66 23.54 16.86
C LEU A 101 -10.68 22.42 17.16
N VAL A 102 -11.55 22.72 18.11
CA VAL A 102 -12.66 21.86 18.55
C VAL A 102 -14.00 22.24 17.91
N ASN A 103 -14.07 23.43 17.30
CA ASN A 103 -15.24 23.96 16.60
C ASN A 103 -14.82 24.57 15.25
N CYS A 104 -15.73 24.52 14.29
CA CYS A 104 -15.50 25.12 12.98
C CYS A 104 -15.53 26.66 13.06
N LYS A 105 -14.55 27.33 12.46
CA LYS A 105 -14.47 28.80 12.38
C LYS A 105 -15.66 29.46 11.68
N PHE A 106 -16.27 28.75 10.72
CA PHE A 106 -17.29 29.31 9.83
C PHE A 106 -18.72 29.04 10.28
N CYS A 107 -19.02 27.85 10.81
CA CYS A 107 -20.38 27.46 11.20
C CYS A 107 -20.52 27.11 12.68
N ALA A 108 -19.46 27.28 13.48
CA ALA A 108 -19.37 26.93 14.90
C ALA A 108 -19.66 25.46 15.24
N HIS A 109 -19.91 24.59 14.24
CA HIS A 109 -20.25 23.19 14.47
C HIS A 109 -19.10 22.47 15.18
N PRO A 110 -19.37 21.65 16.22
CA PRO A 110 -18.34 20.90 16.91
C PRO A 110 -17.65 19.91 15.98
N ARG A 111 -16.34 19.74 16.16
CA ARG A 111 -15.52 18.76 15.45
C ARG A 111 -15.90 17.33 15.79
N PHE A 112 -16.10 17.05 17.09
CA PHE A 112 -16.33 15.71 17.61
C PHE A 112 -17.80 15.42 17.92
N LYS A 113 -18.22 14.17 17.68
CA LYS A 113 -19.54 13.66 18.04
C LYS A 113 -19.64 13.56 19.56
N ARG A 114 -20.78 13.98 20.11
CA ARG A 114 -21.12 13.71 21.53
C ARG A 114 -21.46 12.23 21.66
N SER A 115 -20.70 11.48 22.46
CA SER A 115 -21.05 10.09 22.77
C SER A 115 -22.17 10.07 23.82
N LYS A 116 -23.18 9.22 23.62
CA LYS A 116 -24.31 9.04 24.55
C LYS A 116 -24.04 8.00 25.66
N TYR A 117 -22.95 7.23 25.55
CA TYR A 117 -22.57 6.17 26.48
C TYR A 117 -21.19 6.48 27.06
N GLN A 118 -21.11 7.26 28.14
CA GLN A 118 -19.82 7.62 28.75
C GLN A 118 -19.89 7.60 30.28
N GLN A 119 -19.79 6.41 30.86
CA GLN A 119 -19.43 6.20 32.27
C GLN A 119 -17.99 5.67 32.46
N SER A 120 -17.22 5.43 31.39
CA SER A 120 -15.84 4.90 31.49
C SER A 120 -14.77 5.91 31.05
N LYS A 121 -13.62 5.82 31.72
CA LYS A 121 -12.55 6.83 31.91
C LYS A 121 -11.76 7.32 30.68
N GLU A 122 -12.14 7.02 29.45
CA GLU A 122 -11.37 7.43 28.27
C GLU A 122 -12.26 8.09 27.20
N LYS A 123 -12.12 9.42 27.06
CA LYS A 123 -12.82 10.22 26.05
C LYS A 123 -12.26 9.93 24.66
N THR A 124 -12.82 8.98 23.93
CA THR A 124 -12.51 8.82 22.51
C THR A 124 -13.20 9.92 21.69
N ASN A 125 -12.43 10.93 21.29
CA ASN A 125 -12.93 12.03 20.46
C ASN A 125 -13.12 11.56 19.01
N ILE A 126 -14.36 11.25 18.62
CA ILE A 126 -14.71 10.78 17.27
C ILE A 126 -15.17 11.96 16.42
N SER A 127 -14.42 12.33 15.38
CA SER A 127 -14.82 13.40 14.45
C SER A 127 -16.11 13.07 13.68
N TYR A 128 -16.88 14.09 13.31
CA TYR A 128 -18.05 13.95 12.44
C TYR A 128 -17.71 13.46 11.03
N LYS A 129 -16.65 14.01 10.43
CA LYS A 129 -16.22 13.70 9.06
C LYS A 129 -14.70 13.64 8.99
N LYS A 130 -14.18 12.78 8.11
CA LYS A 130 -12.74 12.60 7.89
C LYS A 130 -12.46 12.60 6.38
N MET A 131 -11.32 13.16 6.01
CA MET A 131 -10.70 13.06 4.69
C MET A 131 -9.39 12.30 4.81
N TYR A 132 -9.06 11.53 3.78
CA TYR A 132 -7.81 10.81 3.68
C TYR A 132 -6.90 11.56 2.71
N TYR A 133 -5.82 12.16 3.21
CA TYR A 133 -4.81 12.81 2.41
C TYR A 133 -3.69 11.83 2.08
N PHE A 134 -3.25 11.90 0.83
CA PHE A 134 -2.20 11.07 0.27
C PHE A 134 -0.99 11.99 0.01
N PRO A 135 -0.03 12.13 0.95
CA PRO A 135 1.14 12.99 0.78
C PRO A 135 1.86 12.76 -0.54
N LEU A 136 2.03 13.84 -1.31
CA LEU A 136 2.61 13.78 -2.65
C LEU A 136 4.12 13.51 -2.59
N THR A 137 4.84 14.16 -1.69
CA THR A 137 6.31 14.05 -1.57
C THR A 137 6.81 12.60 -1.47
N PRO A 138 6.34 11.75 -0.53
CA PRO A 138 6.81 10.37 -0.45
C PRO A 138 6.40 9.53 -1.66
N ARG A 139 5.26 9.85 -2.30
CA ARG A 139 4.79 9.16 -3.52
C ARG A 139 5.65 9.48 -4.72
N LEU A 140 6.01 10.75 -4.91
CA LEU A 140 6.89 11.19 -6.00
C LEU A 140 8.31 10.65 -5.84
N GLN A 141 8.85 10.64 -4.62
CA GLN A 141 10.14 9.99 -4.33
C GLN A 141 10.13 8.52 -4.72
N ARG A 142 9.04 7.81 -4.39
CA ARG A 142 8.86 6.41 -4.78
C ARG A 142 8.75 6.23 -6.29
N LEU A 143 7.96 7.06 -6.97
CA LEU A 143 7.83 7.01 -8.42
C LEU A 143 9.19 7.14 -9.11
N LYS A 144 10.03 8.09 -8.67
CA LYS A 144 11.39 8.25 -9.21
C LYS A 144 12.25 7.01 -8.98
N GLN A 145 12.18 6.40 -7.79
CA GLN A 145 12.94 5.19 -7.46
C GLN A 145 12.50 3.98 -8.30
N MET A 146 11.19 3.79 -8.50
CA MET A 146 10.65 2.70 -9.33
C MET A 146 11.11 2.85 -10.78
N VAL A 147 11.03 4.06 -11.34
CA VAL A 147 11.49 4.34 -12.71
C VAL A 147 12.98 4.04 -12.86
N SER A 148 13.81 4.41 -11.88
CA SER A 148 15.26 4.11 -11.94
C SER A 148 15.61 2.63 -11.85
N CYS A 149 14.76 1.79 -11.25
CA CYS A 149 15.02 0.35 -11.08
C CYS A 149 14.62 -0.48 -12.32
N VAL A 150 13.78 0.05 -13.20
CA VAL A 150 13.30 -0.62 -14.43
C VAL A 150 14.21 -0.32 -15.63
N ILE A 151 14.93 0.80 -15.61
CA ILE A 151 15.85 1.21 -16.70
C ILE A 151 17.12 0.33 -16.87
N PRO A 152 17.65 -0.43 -15.88
CA PRO A 152 18.84 -1.26 -16.12
C PRO A 152 18.63 -2.35 -17.19
N GLN A 153 17.40 -2.85 -17.38
CA GLN A 153 17.13 -3.92 -18.33
C GLN A 153 17.11 -3.44 -19.80
N THR A 154 16.77 -2.17 -20.07
CA THR A 154 16.78 -1.63 -21.44
C THR A 154 18.18 -1.22 -21.90
N LEU A 155 19.09 -0.90 -20.97
CA LEU A 155 20.49 -0.57 -21.30
C LEU A 155 21.35 -1.81 -21.62
N LEU A 156 21.00 -3.00 -21.13
CA LEU A 156 21.71 -4.24 -21.47
C LEU A 156 21.51 -4.66 -22.94
N LEU A 157 20.34 -4.39 -23.53
CA LEU A 157 20.08 -4.63 -24.95
C LEU A 157 20.86 -3.68 -25.87
N GLY A 158 21.11 -2.44 -25.42
CA GLY A 158 21.92 -1.46 -26.15
C GLY A 158 23.40 -1.85 -26.25
N SER A 159 23.96 -2.49 -25.22
CA SER A 159 25.33 -3.01 -25.21
C SER A 159 25.54 -4.29 -26.04
N ILE A 160 24.47 -5.06 -26.31
CA ILE A 160 24.54 -6.26 -27.15
C ILE A 160 24.52 -5.88 -28.64
N LEU A 161 23.68 -4.91 -29.03
CA LEU A 161 23.59 -4.42 -30.41
C LEU A 161 24.87 -3.71 -30.88
N THR A 162 25.53 -2.94 -30.00
CA THR A 162 26.79 -2.26 -30.34
C THR A 162 27.96 -3.23 -30.55
N LYS A 163 28.04 -4.31 -29.78
CA LYS A 163 29.05 -5.36 -29.99
C LYS A 163 28.82 -6.14 -31.29
N HIS A 164 27.56 -6.39 -31.66
CA HIS A 164 27.24 -7.10 -32.90
C HIS A 164 27.53 -6.26 -34.16
N ILE A 165 27.34 -4.94 -34.10
CA ILE A 165 27.67 -4.01 -35.20
C ILE A 165 29.19 -3.87 -35.40
N GLN A 166 29.98 -3.84 -34.33
CA GLN A 166 31.45 -3.81 -34.45
C GLN A 166 32.04 -5.09 -35.06
N VAL A 167 31.44 -6.26 -34.83
CA VAL A 167 31.89 -7.54 -35.43
C VAL A 167 31.54 -7.65 -36.91
N LEU A 168 30.43 -7.04 -37.36
CA LEU A 168 30.02 -7.00 -38.77
C LEU A 168 30.83 -6.02 -39.62
N HIS A 169 31.49 -5.03 -39.00
CA HIS A 169 32.34 -4.07 -39.71
C HIS A 169 33.82 -4.48 -39.81
N LEU A 170 34.20 -5.62 -39.23
CA LEU A 170 35.57 -6.15 -39.19
C LEU A 170 35.74 -7.49 -39.93
N LYS A 171 34.82 -7.83 -40.84
CA LYS A 171 34.94 -8.93 -41.80
C LYS A 171 34.72 -8.43 -43.22
#